data_AF-W4IQ77-F1
#
_entry.id   AF-W4IQ77-F1
#
_cell.length_a   1.000
_cell.length_b   1.000
_cell.length_c   1.000
_cell.angle_alpha   90.00
_cell.angle_beta   90.00
_cell.angle_gamma   90.00
#
_symmetry.space_group_name_H-M   'P 1'
#
loop_
_entity.id
_entity.type
_entity.pdbx_description
1 polymer ?
#
loop_
_entity_poly.entity_id
_entity_poly.type
_entity_poly.pdbx_seq_one_letter_code
_entity_poly.pdbx_strand_id
1 'polypeptide(L)'
;MLKTLVLLSFYSLYTVFQKSTNCLTIYSSFRKKGKECYVLISSTYILKNKSKKLSRDTCRILKKFERNNSSDKKFIKTYCIENKNDYMENILTHDEQKKKKKKKKILIANWKCYLSKEEAYKLIDSLTRIKYSNYVDVILSLNLLYIPYLLQKIKENNSKIYACSQDVSLVNGFGPFTGETTAKLIQDFGNEYTLIGHSERRQGFYKNGETIEEIVLKVYNAINSKLKVILCTGDDYKNCDNPSSSYKMMELLRLIKTKISKDEMKNIIIAFEPRFAIGTGQPVSYDILNKYYYELKRDIAKEIDKSTSEEMMIVYGGSISKSNMKHYVDNTHVDGFLIGKASLNEDFIDIIRYVDH
;
A
#
# COMPACT_ATOMS: atom_id res chain seq x y z
N MET A 1 -7.06 -1.29 -30.55
CA MET A 1 -8.14 -1.90 -31.37
C MET A 1 -9.46 -1.68 -30.63
N LEU A 2 -10.32 -0.77 -31.12
CA LEU A 2 -11.57 -0.35 -30.46
C LEU A 2 -12.46 -1.55 -30.08
N LYS A 3 -12.77 -1.70 -28.79
CA LYS A 3 -13.83 -2.59 -28.30
C LYS A 3 -15.17 -1.88 -28.51
N THR A 4 -15.87 -2.24 -29.59
CA THR A 4 -17.22 -1.73 -29.86
C THR A 4 -18.23 -2.48 -28.99
N LEU A 5 -18.81 -1.78 -28.02
CA LEU A 5 -19.97 -2.22 -27.26
C LEU A 5 -21.20 -2.16 -28.20
N VAL A 6 -21.70 -3.30 -28.68
CA VAL A 6 -22.95 -3.30 -29.47
C VAL A 6 -24.13 -3.32 -28.51
N LEU A 7 -24.60 -2.13 -28.14
CA LEU A 7 -25.86 -1.91 -27.44
C LEU A 7 -27.01 -1.92 -28.45
N LEU A 8 -27.71 -3.05 -28.56
CA LEU A 8 -28.98 -3.11 -29.29
C LEU A 8 -30.11 -2.63 -28.37
N SER A 9 -30.52 -1.38 -28.61
CA SER A 9 -31.87 -0.81 -28.43
C SER A 9 -32.72 -1.21 -27.21
N PHE A 10 -33.05 -0.27 -26.32
CA PHE A 10 -34.28 0.54 -26.45
C PHE A 10 -34.42 1.54 -25.30
N TYR A 11 -34.97 2.69 -25.69
CA TYR A 11 -35.09 3.98 -25.03
C TYR A 11 -35.96 4.04 -23.75
N SER A 12 -36.20 2.93 -23.04
CA SER A 12 -37.09 2.88 -21.87
C SER A 12 -36.42 2.53 -20.54
N LEU A 13 -35.10 2.30 -20.52
CA LEU A 13 -34.38 1.98 -19.27
C LEU A 13 -33.73 3.19 -18.59
N TYR A 14 -33.61 4.33 -19.27
CA TYR A 14 -32.86 5.48 -18.74
C TYR A 14 -33.53 6.13 -17.52
N THR A 15 -34.85 6.00 -17.39
CA THR A 15 -35.61 6.56 -16.26
C THR A 15 -35.61 5.71 -14.99
N VAL A 16 -35.13 4.45 -15.03
CA VAL A 16 -35.11 3.58 -13.85
C VAL A 16 -33.75 3.61 -13.11
N PHE A 17 -32.71 4.18 -13.72
CA PHE A 17 -31.34 4.08 -13.22
C PHE A 17 -30.94 5.08 -12.12
N GLN A 18 -31.82 6.00 -11.71
CA GLN A 18 -31.47 7.01 -10.71
C GLN A 18 -31.62 6.58 -9.24
N LYS A 19 -32.19 5.41 -8.91
CA LYS A 19 -32.56 5.14 -7.50
C LYS A 19 -32.31 3.74 -6.91
N SER A 20 -31.54 2.84 -7.52
CA SER A 20 -31.20 1.60 -6.80
C SER A 20 -29.87 0.98 -7.21
N THR A 21 -29.03 0.74 -6.20
CA THR A 21 -27.98 -0.27 -6.15
C THR A 21 -28.55 -1.61 -6.61
N ASN A 22 -28.06 -2.22 -7.70
CA ASN A 22 -28.34 -3.63 -7.99
C ASN A 22 -27.31 -4.23 -8.96
N CYS A 23 -26.79 -5.39 -8.59
CA CYS A 23 -25.77 -6.19 -9.27
C CYS A 23 -26.09 -6.49 -10.74
N LEU A 24 -25.07 -6.46 -11.60
CA LEU A 24 -25.09 -6.97 -12.97
C LEU A 24 -24.57 -8.42 -12.99
N THR A 25 -25.26 -9.32 -13.68
CA THR A 25 -24.83 -10.72 -13.85
C THR A 25 -24.55 -10.99 -15.33
N ILE A 26 -23.35 -11.50 -15.63
CA ILE A 26 -22.99 -11.98 -16.97
C ILE A 26 -23.67 -13.34 -17.17
N TYR A 27 -24.51 -13.44 -18.20
CA TYR A 27 -25.27 -14.67 -18.44
C TYR A 27 -24.57 -15.62 -19.41
N SER A 28 -23.78 -15.10 -20.36
CA SER A 28 -22.91 -15.91 -21.21
C SER A 28 -21.88 -15.05 -21.96
N SER A 29 -20.83 -15.72 -22.46
CA SER A 29 -19.95 -15.20 -23.52
C SER A 29 -20.12 -16.02 -24.79
N PHE A 30 -19.98 -15.37 -25.96
CA PHE A 30 -19.97 -16.04 -27.26
C PHE A 30 -19.01 -15.35 -28.22
N ARG A 31 -18.53 -16.06 -29.24
CA ARG A 31 -17.67 -15.48 -30.29
C ARG A 31 -18.46 -15.14 -31.54
N LYS A 32 -18.31 -13.91 -32.03
CA LYS A 32 -18.86 -13.47 -33.32
C LYS A 32 -17.76 -12.79 -34.14
N LYS A 33 -17.48 -13.34 -35.34
CA LYS A 33 -16.43 -12.83 -36.25
C LYS A 33 -15.07 -12.63 -35.55
N GLY A 34 -14.64 -13.61 -34.77
CA GLY A 34 -13.36 -13.57 -34.05
C GLY A 34 -13.29 -12.64 -32.84
N LYS A 35 -14.40 -11.95 -32.48
CA LYS A 35 -14.49 -11.12 -31.28
C LYS A 35 -15.33 -11.80 -30.22
N GLU A 36 -14.86 -11.72 -28.98
CA GLU A 36 -15.61 -12.18 -27.82
C GLU A 36 -16.69 -11.15 -27.45
N CYS A 37 -17.91 -11.61 -27.26
CA CYS A 37 -19.08 -10.80 -26.94
C CYS A 37 -19.71 -11.32 -25.64
N TYR A 38 -20.19 -10.40 -24.81
CA TYR A 38 -20.74 -10.69 -23.49
C TYR A 38 -22.19 -10.23 -23.42
N VAL A 39 -23.07 -11.04 -22.84
CA VAL A 39 -24.46 -10.67 -22.56
C VAL A 39 -24.62 -10.39 -21.08
N LEU A 40 -24.93 -9.14 -20.74
CA LEU A 40 -25.18 -8.66 -19.39
C LEU A 40 -26.69 -8.51 -19.17
N ILE A 41 -27.21 -9.14 -18.11
CA ILE A 41 -28.61 -8.97 -17.70
C ILE A 41 -28.62 -8.46 -16.26
N SER A 42 -29.41 -7.40 -16.01
CA SER A 42 -29.60 -6.84 -14.67
C SER A 42 -30.39 -7.82 -13.79
N SER A 43 -29.88 -8.09 -12.58
CA SER A 43 -30.58 -8.90 -11.57
C SER A 43 -31.96 -8.33 -11.21
N THR A 44 -32.11 -7.00 -11.22
CA THR A 44 -33.38 -6.30 -11.02
C THR A 44 -34.39 -6.52 -12.14
N TYR A 45 -33.92 -6.67 -13.39
CA TYR A 45 -34.78 -6.98 -14.53
C TYR A 45 -35.38 -8.40 -14.43
N ILE A 46 -34.59 -9.35 -13.92
CA ILE A 46 -35.03 -10.75 -13.70
C ILE A 46 -36.04 -10.81 -12.55
N LEU A 47 -35.77 -10.13 -11.43
CA LEU A 47 -36.64 -10.15 -10.26
C LEU A 47 -37.97 -9.42 -10.50
N LYS A 48 -37.98 -8.29 -11.21
CA LYS A 48 -39.21 -7.54 -11.52
C LYS A 48 -40.12 -8.22 -12.56
N ASN A 49 -39.59 -9.14 -13.38
CA ASN A 49 -40.35 -9.79 -14.45
C ASN A 49 -40.65 -11.27 -14.19
N LYS A 50 -40.38 -11.80 -12.98
CA LYS A 50 -40.78 -13.17 -12.60
C LYS A 50 -42.30 -13.42 -12.68
N SER A 51 -43.13 -12.37 -12.68
CA SER A 51 -44.60 -12.46 -12.69
C SER A 51 -45.28 -11.92 -13.95
N LYS A 52 -44.54 -11.46 -14.98
CA LYS A 52 -45.11 -11.03 -16.26
C LYS A 52 -44.49 -11.81 -17.41
N LYS A 53 -45.33 -12.28 -18.34
CA LYS A 53 -44.90 -12.91 -19.59
C LYS A 53 -43.83 -12.04 -20.23
N LEU A 54 -42.60 -12.56 -20.33
CA LEU A 54 -41.53 -11.96 -21.12
C LEU A 54 -42.05 -11.63 -22.52
N SER A 55 -41.62 -10.51 -23.09
CA SER A 55 -42.02 -10.14 -24.45
C SER A 55 -41.66 -11.26 -25.44
N ARG A 56 -42.47 -11.40 -26.50
CA ARG A 56 -42.27 -12.45 -27.52
C ARG A 56 -40.86 -12.42 -28.12
N ASP A 57 -40.24 -11.25 -28.19
CA ASP A 57 -38.89 -11.07 -28.72
C ASP A 57 -37.80 -11.56 -27.75
N THR A 58 -37.95 -11.31 -26.44
CA THR A 58 -37.02 -11.83 -25.43
C THR A 58 -37.10 -13.35 -25.34
N CYS A 59 -38.31 -13.92 -25.39
CA CYS A 59 -38.51 -15.37 -25.48
C CYS A 59 -37.94 -15.98 -26.76
N ARG A 60 -38.03 -15.29 -27.91
CA ARG A 60 -37.41 -15.73 -29.18
C ARG A 60 -35.90 -15.73 -29.12
N ILE A 61 -35.29 -14.70 -28.51
CA ILE A 61 -33.84 -14.61 -28.36
C ILE A 61 -33.32 -15.72 -27.44
N LEU A 62 -33.98 -15.98 -26.31
CA LEU A 62 -33.63 -17.06 -25.39
C LEU A 62 -33.80 -18.45 -26.03
N LYS A 63 -34.92 -18.71 -26.73
CA LYS A 63 -35.14 -19.99 -27.44
C LYS A 63 -34.17 -20.22 -28.60
N LYS A 64 -33.76 -19.15 -29.31
CA LYS A 64 -32.75 -19.23 -30.37
C LYS A 64 -31.35 -19.48 -29.80
N PHE A 65 -31.11 -19.04 -28.56
CA PHE A 65 -29.87 -19.29 -27.83
C PHE A 65 -29.79 -20.72 -27.26
N GLU A 66 -30.89 -21.25 -26.71
CA GLU A 66 -30.98 -22.65 -26.24
C GLU A 66 -30.85 -23.67 -27.37
N ARG A 67 -31.45 -23.39 -28.54
CA ARG A 67 -31.35 -24.26 -29.73
C ARG A 67 -29.95 -24.30 -30.35
N ASN A 68 -29.16 -23.23 -30.21
CA ASN A 68 -27.84 -23.14 -30.81
C ASN A 68 -26.70 -23.61 -29.89
N ASN A 69 -26.97 -23.91 -28.61
CA ASN A 69 -25.96 -24.28 -27.62
C ASN A 69 -26.27 -25.62 -26.93
N SER A 70 -27.04 -26.51 -27.58
CA SER A 70 -27.42 -27.82 -27.02
C SER A 70 -26.25 -28.80 -26.84
N SER A 71 -25.02 -28.45 -27.24
CA SER A 71 -23.83 -29.31 -27.09
C SER A 71 -22.74 -28.78 -26.14
N ASP A 72 -22.84 -27.57 -25.58
CA ASP A 72 -21.79 -27.02 -24.71
C ASP A 72 -22.35 -26.47 -23.38
N LYS A 73 -22.54 -27.38 -22.42
CA LYS A 73 -22.75 -27.01 -21.01
C LYS A 73 -21.42 -26.57 -20.39
N LYS A 74 -21.00 -25.32 -20.58
CA LYS A 74 -19.85 -24.74 -19.84
C LYS A 74 -20.15 -23.37 -19.24
N PHE A 75 -20.13 -23.36 -17.90
CA PHE A 75 -19.94 -22.26 -16.96
C PHE A 75 -20.91 -21.08 -17.00
N ILE A 76 -21.89 -21.12 -16.08
CA ILE A 76 -22.54 -19.92 -15.55
C ILE A 76 -21.68 -19.46 -14.35
N LYS A 77 -21.00 -18.31 -14.45
CA LYS A 77 -20.35 -17.64 -13.32
C LYS A 77 -21.17 -16.41 -12.93
N THR A 78 -21.78 -16.47 -11.74
CA THR A 78 -22.49 -15.33 -11.14
C THR A 78 -21.47 -14.42 -10.45
N TYR A 79 -21.38 -13.16 -10.87
CA TYR A 79 -20.64 -12.12 -10.15
C TYR A 79 -21.64 -11.13 -9.56
N CYS A 80 -21.53 -10.86 -8.24
CA CYS A 80 -22.21 -9.74 -7.60
C CYS A 80 -21.22 -8.57 -7.58
N ILE A 81 -21.57 -7.48 -8.26
CA ILE A 81 -20.79 -6.23 -8.24
C ILE A 81 -21.65 -5.20 -7.51
N GLU A 82 -21.24 -4.83 -6.30
CA GLU A 82 -21.75 -3.65 -5.60
C GLU A 82 -20.94 -2.42 -6.04
N ASN A 83 -21.66 -1.42 -6.57
CA ASN A 83 -21.27 -0.05 -7.00
C ASN A 83 -20.03 0.57 -6.31
N LYS A 84 -19.28 1.55 -6.87
CA LYS A 84 -19.25 2.27 -8.17
C LYS A 84 -17.95 3.11 -8.14
N ASN A 85 -17.12 3.01 -9.18
CA ASN A 85 -16.19 4.03 -9.73
C ASN A 85 -14.97 3.32 -10.37
N ASP A 86 -15.06 3.03 -11.66
CA ASP A 86 -14.02 3.05 -12.73
C ASP A 86 -12.52 2.77 -12.47
N TYR A 87 -12.13 2.15 -11.36
CA TYR A 87 -10.72 1.88 -11.04
C TYR A 87 -10.25 0.44 -11.30
N MET A 88 -11.13 -0.49 -11.68
CA MET A 88 -10.80 -1.93 -11.66
C MET A 88 -10.55 -2.57 -13.02
N GLU A 89 -10.87 -1.93 -14.15
CA GLU A 89 -10.80 -2.62 -15.46
C GLU A 89 -9.42 -2.59 -16.16
N ASN A 90 -8.44 -1.84 -15.62
CA ASN A 90 -7.08 -1.82 -16.17
C ASN A 90 -6.04 -2.59 -15.32
N ILE A 91 -6.43 -3.20 -14.20
CA ILE A 91 -5.49 -3.92 -13.32
C ILE A 91 -5.44 -5.43 -13.66
N LEU A 92 -6.53 -6.01 -14.20
CA LEU A 92 -6.65 -7.47 -14.30
C LEU A 92 -6.36 -8.08 -15.68
N THR A 93 -5.97 -7.31 -16.69
CA THR A 93 -5.70 -7.86 -18.06
C THR A 93 -4.24 -7.81 -18.49
N HIS A 94 -3.30 -7.47 -17.60
CA HIS A 94 -1.86 -7.54 -17.88
C HIS A 94 -1.07 -8.53 -17.01
N ASP A 95 -1.72 -9.21 -16.07
CA ASP A 95 -1.04 -10.04 -15.05
C ASP A 95 -1.17 -11.56 -15.25
N GLU A 96 -1.94 -12.05 -16.21
CA GLU A 96 -2.17 -13.50 -16.31
C GLU A 96 -1.06 -14.30 -17.05
N GLN A 97 -0.05 -13.69 -17.66
CA GLN A 97 0.97 -14.45 -18.42
C GLN A 97 2.42 -13.94 -18.33
N LYS A 98 2.79 -13.19 -17.29
CA LYS A 98 4.21 -13.04 -16.91
C LYS A 98 4.46 -13.92 -15.70
N LYS A 99 5.42 -14.87 -15.78
CA LYS A 99 5.96 -15.60 -14.62
C LYS A 99 6.08 -14.61 -13.46
N LYS A 100 5.24 -14.77 -12.42
CA LYS A 100 5.04 -13.78 -11.35
C LYS A 100 6.35 -13.62 -10.58
N LYS A 101 7.22 -12.70 -11.02
CA LYS A 101 8.43 -12.35 -10.30
C LYS A 101 7.98 -11.80 -8.96
N LYS A 102 8.28 -12.49 -7.85
CA LYS A 102 7.88 -12.01 -6.52
C LYS A 102 8.34 -10.54 -6.39
N LYS A 103 7.42 -9.63 -6.03
CA LYS A 103 7.71 -8.20 -5.84
C LYS A 103 8.51 -8.02 -4.55
N LYS A 104 9.65 -7.33 -4.64
CA LYS A 104 10.57 -7.08 -3.52
C LYS A 104 9.81 -6.58 -2.29
N LYS A 105 10.14 -7.10 -1.11
CA LYS A 105 9.55 -6.70 0.18
C LYS A 105 10.52 -5.83 0.97
N ILE A 106 9.99 -5.04 1.89
CA ILE A 106 10.78 -4.19 2.78
C ILE A 106 10.38 -4.43 4.24
N LEU A 107 11.36 -4.59 5.12
CA LEU A 107 11.17 -4.76 6.55
C LEU A 107 11.94 -3.65 7.26
N ILE A 108 11.21 -2.81 7.99
CA ILE A 108 11.78 -1.70 8.74
C ILE A 108 11.60 -2.01 10.22
N ALA A 109 12.71 -2.14 10.95
CA ALA A 109 12.72 -2.23 12.40
C ALA A 109 12.83 -0.84 13.01
N ASN A 110 11.75 -0.30 13.57
CA ASN A 110 11.80 0.95 14.33
C ASN A 110 11.98 0.65 15.82
N TRP A 111 13.23 0.75 16.30
CA TRP A 111 13.59 0.43 17.68
C TRP A 111 13.11 1.47 18.69
N LYS A 112 12.70 2.65 18.22
CA LYS A 112 12.37 3.80 19.06
C LYS A 112 13.46 4.02 20.13
N CYS A 113 13.06 4.34 21.35
CA CYS A 113 13.94 4.57 22.50
C CYS A 113 13.78 3.47 23.55
N TYR A 114 14.04 2.21 23.18
CA TYR A 114 13.87 1.05 24.08
C TYR A 114 15.16 0.36 24.53
N LEU A 115 16.19 0.31 23.67
CA LEU A 115 17.38 -0.51 23.93
C LEU A 115 18.48 0.29 24.61
N SER A 116 19.08 -0.28 25.65
CA SER A 116 20.37 0.15 26.17
C SER A 116 21.50 -0.12 25.16
N LYS A 117 22.69 0.44 25.42
CA LYS A 117 23.87 0.24 24.56
C LYS A 117 24.20 -1.24 24.37
N GLU A 118 24.23 -2.02 25.46
CA GLU A 118 24.61 -3.43 25.42
C GLU A 118 23.59 -4.27 24.62
N GLU A 119 22.29 -4.03 24.85
CA GLU A 119 21.22 -4.71 24.12
C GLU A 119 21.24 -4.35 22.63
N ALA A 120 21.39 -3.06 22.32
CA ALA A 120 21.46 -2.58 20.94
C ALA A 120 22.66 -3.20 20.20
N TYR A 121 23.84 -3.23 20.83
CA TYR A 121 25.05 -3.77 20.20
C TYR A 121 24.94 -5.27 19.96
N LYS A 122 24.44 -6.02 20.96
CA LYS A 122 24.19 -7.47 20.81
C LYS A 122 23.22 -7.77 19.66
N LEU A 123 22.16 -6.96 19.52
CA LEU A 123 21.18 -7.15 18.46
C LEU A 123 21.74 -6.75 17.08
N ILE A 124 22.51 -5.66 16.99
CA ILE A 124 23.24 -5.26 15.76
C ILE A 124 24.19 -6.38 15.31
N ASP A 125 24.98 -6.93 16.24
CA ASP A 125 25.92 -8.01 15.95
C ASP A 125 25.21 -9.25 15.40
N SER A 126 24.06 -9.59 15.97
CA SER A 126 23.26 -10.74 15.54
C SER A 126 22.64 -10.49 14.16
N LEU A 127 22.00 -9.34 13.96
CA LEU A 127 21.30 -8.99 12.72
C LEU A 127 22.26 -8.82 11.54
N THR A 128 23.42 -8.19 11.72
CA THR A 128 24.34 -7.94 10.60
C THR A 128 25.02 -9.20 10.07
N ARG A 129 24.99 -10.31 10.81
CA ARG A 129 25.54 -11.61 10.38
C ARG A 129 24.55 -12.45 9.57
N ILE A 130 23.26 -12.16 9.65
CA ILE A 130 22.25 -12.96 8.95
C ILE A 130 22.40 -12.79 7.43
N LYS A 131 22.08 -13.84 6.69
CA LYS A 131 22.04 -13.81 5.23
C LYS A 131 20.61 -14.05 4.77
N TYR A 132 20.16 -13.20 3.85
CA TYR A 132 18.85 -13.26 3.20
C TYR A 132 19.01 -12.85 1.73
N SER A 133 18.03 -13.22 0.90
CA SER A 133 18.05 -12.97 -0.52
C SER A 133 17.83 -11.49 -0.85
N ASN A 134 18.04 -11.10 -2.11
CA ASN A 134 17.74 -9.74 -2.58
C ASN A 134 16.23 -9.47 -2.72
N TYR A 135 15.39 -10.43 -2.31
CA TYR A 135 13.94 -10.28 -2.27
C TYR A 135 13.47 -9.34 -1.17
N VAL A 136 14.25 -9.21 -0.09
CA VAL A 136 13.90 -8.41 1.08
C VAL A 136 14.93 -7.31 1.27
N ASP A 137 14.49 -6.07 1.46
CA ASP A 137 15.29 -5.01 2.05
C ASP A 137 15.03 -4.95 3.55
N VAL A 138 16.10 -4.97 4.35
CA VAL A 138 16.01 -4.82 5.80
C VAL A 138 16.61 -3.47 6.17
N ILE A 139 15.82 -2.67 6.89
CA ILE A 139 16.18 -1.32 7.32
C ILE A 139 16.10 -1.27 8.84
N LEU A 140 17.17 -0.85 9.50
CA LEU A 140 17.15 -0.63 10.95
C LEU A 140 17.04 0.87 11.22
N SER A 141 15.93 1.28 11.82
CA SER A 141 15.68 2.62 12.32
C SER A 141 15.92 2.66 13.83
N LEU A 142 17.11 3.14 14.22
CA LEU A 142 17.63 3.13 15.58
C LEU A 142 17.96 4.54 16.07
N ASN A 143 18.13 4.66 17.38
CA ASN A 143 18.66 5.88 17.98
C ASN A 143 20.02 6.22 17.34
N LEU A 144 20.24 7.51 17.04
CA LEU A 144 21.42 8.03 16.36
C LEU A 144 22.74 7.60 17.04
N LEU A 145 22.74 7.40 18.37
CA LEU A 145 23.90 6.97 19.14
C LEU A 145 24.45 5.58 18.73
N TYR A 146 23.62 4.74 18.09
CA TYR A 146 24.00 3.38 17.71
C TYR A 146 24.36 3.24 16.22
N ILE A 147 24.12 4.28 15.41
CA ILE A 147 24.30 4.25 13.95
C ILE A 147 25.76 4.01 13.54
N PRO A 148 26.78 4.68 14.12
CA PRO A 148 28.17 4.42 13.76
C PRO A 148 28.56 2.94 13.96
N TYR A 149 28.08 2.32 15.04
CA TYR A 149 28.34 0.91 15.33
C TYR A 149 27.64 -0.02 14.32
N LEU A 150 26.38 0.28 13.96
CA LEU A 150 25.68 -0.46 12.91
C LEU A 150 26.44 -0.41 11.59
N LEU A 151 26.87 0.77 11.14
CA LEU A 151 27.57 0.95 9.87
C LEU A 151 28.92 0.22 9.86
N GLN A 152 29.65 0.25 10.98
CA GLN A 152 30.86 -0.55 11.16
C GLN A 152 30.55 -2.05 10.95
N LYS A 153 29.52 -2.57 11.62
CA LYS A 153 29.15 -4.00 11.54
C LYS A 153 28.60 -4.41 10.19
N ILE A 154 27.90 -3.53 9.49
CA ILE A 154 27.48 -3.75 8.11
C ILE A 154 28.71 -3.98 7.23
N LYS A 155 29.73 -3.12 7.33
CA LYS A 155 30.97 -3.24 6.56
C LYS A 155 31.75 -4.50 6.92
N GLU A 156 31.95 -4.79 8.20
CA GLU A 156 32.69 -5.97 8.68
C GLU A 156 32.05 -7.28 8.22
N ASN A 157 30.72 -7.38 8.27
CA ASN A 157 30.00 -8.62 7.96
C ASN A 157 29.54 -8.72 6.49
N ASN A 158 29.82 -7.70 5.68
CA ASN A 158 29.26 -7.53 4.34
C ASN A 158 27.73 -7.74 4.35
N SER A 159 27.07 -7.01 5.25
CA SER A 159 25.62 -7.06 5.43
C SER A 159 24.92 -6.20 4.37
N LYS A 160 23.68 -6.57 4.03
CA LYS A 160 22.81 -5.79 3.14
C LYS A 160 21.78 -4.95 3.90
N ILE A 161 21.93 -4.85 5.21
CA ILE A 161 21.07 -4.02 6.06
C ILE A 161 21.35 -2.55 5.76
N TYR A 162 20.30 -1.74 5.69
CA TYR A 162 20.39 -0.29 5.56
C TYR A 162 20.24 0.40 6.91
N ALA A 163 20.97 1.49 7.11
CA ALA A 163 20.84 2.34 8.29
C ALA A 163 19.77 3.41 8.07
N CYS A 164 18.96 3.65 9.11
CA CYS A 164 17.90 4.65 9.10
C CYS A 164 17.91 5.46 10.40
N SER A 165 17.87 6.78 10.29
CA SER A 165 17.60 7.65 11.45
C SER A 165 16.11 7.64 11.78
N GLN A 166 15.78 7.87 13.05
CA GLN A 166 14.38 7.92 13.51
C GLN A 166 13.71 9.29 13.32
N ASP A 167 14.48 10.31 12.95
CA ASP A 167 14.01 11.65 12.61
C ASP A 167 15.12 12.40 11.84
N VAL A 168 14.78 13.56 11.29
CA VAL A 168 15.70 14.54 10.71
C VAL A 168 15.30 15.95 11.10
N SER A 169 16.28 16.83 11.25
CA SER A 169 16.06 18.23 11.65
C SER A 169 15.30 19.08 10.60
N LEU A 170 14.61 20.11 11.11
CA LEU A 170 13.94 21.14 10.29
C LEU A 170 14.92 22.07 9.58
N VAL A 171 16.07 22.31 10.20
CA VAL A 171 17.14 23.11 9.64
C VAL A 171 18.04 22.25 8.74
N ASN A 172 18.57 22.88 7.70
CA ASN A 172 19.35 22.23 6.66
C ASN A 172 20.85 22.57 6.78
N GLY A 173 21.71 21.66 6.32
CA GLY A 173 23.16 21.87 6.29
C GLY A 173 23.82 21.83 7.67
N PHE A 174 25.00 22.43 7.79
CA PHE A 174 25.69 22.60 9.07
C PHE A 174 25.42 24.00 9.62
N GLY A 175 25.29 24.13 10.94
CA GLY A 175 25.03 25.41 11.57
C GLY A 175 24.87 25.32 13.09
N PRO A 176 24.61 26.46 13.76
CA PRO A 176 24.53 26.58 15.21
C PRO A 176 23.18 26.07 15.75
N PHE A 177 22.89 24.79 15.52
CA PHE A 177 21.61 24.15 15.84
C PHE A 177 21.81 23.11 16.94
N THR A 178 22.16 23.57 18.15
CA THR A 178 22.51 22.69 19.28
C THR A 178 21.44 21.62 19.53
N GLY A 179 21.85 20.35 19.44
CA GLY A 179 20.98 19.18 19.67
C GLY A 179 20.27 18.66 18.41
N GLU A 180 20.24 19.41 17.31
CA GLU A 180 19.62 18.98 16.06
C GLU A 180 20.55 18.07 15.25
N THR A 181 19.95 17.16 14.47
CA THR A 181 20.68 16.30 13.54
C THR A 181 20.17 16.53 12.12
N THR A 182 20.93 17.27 11.32
CA THR A 182 20.52 17.67 9.97
C THR A 182 20.62 16.52 8.97
N ALA A 183 19.82 16.61 7.90
CA ALA A 183 19.83 15.63 6.81
C ALA A 183 21.23 15.44 6.22
N LYS A 184 21.98 16.54 6.10
CA LYS A 184 23.36 16.51 5.60
C LYS A 184 24.28 15.72 6.51
N LEU A 185 24.18 15.91 7.83
CA LEU A 185 24.97 15.17 8.81
C LEU A 185 24.63 13.67 8.80
N ILE A 186 23.33 13.33 8.75
CA ILE A 186 22.87 11.93 8.68
C ILE A 186 23.43 11.23 7.44
N GLN A 187 23.38 11.89 6.28
CA GLN A 187 23.96 11.34 5.05
C GLN A 187 25.49 11.23 5.12
N ASP A 188 26.17 12.20 5.73
CA ASP A 188 27.63 12.22 5.87
C ASP A 188 28.14 11.04 6.70
N PHE A 189 27.40 10.63 7.73
CA PHE A 189 27.69 9.43 8.51
C PHE A 189 27.47 8.13 7.72
N GLY A 190 26.75 8.15 6.59
CA GLY A 190 26.56 7.01 5.71
C GLY A 190 25.17 6.38 5.74
N ASN A 191 24.17 7.03 6.35
CA ASN A 191 22.80 6.53 6.30
C ASN A 191 22.19 6.65 4.91
N GLU A 192 21.34 5.69 4.53
CA GLU A 192 20.57 5.77 3.29
C GLU A 192 19.12 6.20 3.51
N TYR A 193 18.57 6.00 4.72
CA TYR A 193 17.17 6.27 5.03
C TYR A 193 16.99 7.19 6.23
N THR A 194 15.83 7.86 6.28
CA THR A 194 15.32 8.53 7.49
C THR A 194 13.82 8.31 7.61
N LEU A 195 13.36 8.07 8.84
CA LEU A 195 11.95 8.07 9.21
C LEU A 195 11.49 9.52 9.44
N ILE A 196 10.32 9.90 8.95
CA ILE A 196 9.79 11.27 9.10
C ILE A 196 8.29 11.22 9.41
N GLY A 197 7.86 12.06 10.36
CA GLY A 197 6.45 12.25 10.68
C GLY A 197 5.83 11.04 11.37
N HIS A 198 6.61 10.27 12.13
CA HIS A 198 6.09 9.16 12.92
C HIS A 198 5.00 9.64 13.88
N SER A 199 3.98 8.82 14.12
CA SER A 199 2.79 9.18 14.90
C SER A 199 3.12 9.76 16.29
N GLU A 200 4.14 9.24 16.98
CA GLU A 200 4.62 9.75 18.27
C GLU A 200 5.16 11.18 18.19
N ARG A 201 5.84 11.54 17.08
CA ARG A 201 6.34 12.90 16.87
C ARG A 201 5.22 13.86 16.52
N ARG A 202 4.23 13.42 15.74
CA ARG A 202 3.02 14.19 15.40
C ARG A 202 2.09 14.40 16.60
N GLN A 203 2.08 13.48 17.56
CA GLN A 203 1.33 13.66 18.81
C GLN A 203 2.07 14.60 19.77
N GLY A 204 3.41 14.59 19.72
CA GLY A 204 4.27 15.36 20.59
C GLY A 204 4.46 14.67 21.93
N PHE A 205 5.70 14.63 22.42
CA PHE A 205 6.05 13.94 23.68
C PHE A 205 5.67 14.76 24.93
N TYR A 206 5.58 16.10 24.82
CA TYR A 206 5.32 16.98 25.97
C TYR A 206 4.22 18.02 25.66
N LYS A 207 4.38 18.81 24.59
CA LYS A 207 3.35 19.70 24.01
C LYS A 207 3.61 19.91 22.53
N ASN A 208 2.54 20.04 21.73
CA ASN A 208 2.52 20.28 20.28
C ASN A 208 3.41 19.30 19.49
N GLY A 209 2.79 18.37 18.78
CA GLY A 209 3.55 17.54 17.84
C GLY A 209 3.82 18.25 16.52
N GLU A 210 4.56 17.57 15.66
CA GLU A 210 4.99 18.09 14.37
C GLU A 210 3.81 18.49 13.46
N THR A 211 3.94 19.67 12.85
CA THR A 211 2.96 20.14 11.86
C THR A 211 3.20 19.49 10.49
N ILE A 212 2.22 19.60 9.60
CA ILE A 212 2.35 19.12 8.23
C ILE A 212 3.47 19.88 7.50
N GLU A 213 3.58 21.19 7.72
CA GLU A 213 4.59 22.06 7.11
C GLU A 213 6.00 21.67 7.55
N GLU A 214 6.16 21.38 8.85
CA GLU A 214 7.42 20.88 9.43
C GLU A 214 7.83 19.56 8.80
N ILE A 215 6.89 18.62 8.68
CA ILE A 215 7.11 17.32 8.02
C ILE A 215 7.52 17.51 6.55
N VAL A 216 6.83 18.37 5.81
CA VAL A 216 7.16 18.67 4.40
C VAL A 216 8.57 19.23 4.28
N LEU A 217 8.97 20.12 5.19
CA LEU A 217 10.31 20.70 5.20
C LEU A 217 11.38 19.64 5.50
N LYS A 218 11.12 18.75 6.45
CA LYS A 218 12.00 17.60 6.75
C LYS A 218 12.16 16.68 5.54
N VAL A 219 11.07 16.36 4.83
CA VAL A 219 11.11 15.57 3.59
C VAL A 219 11.99 16.25 2.55
N TYR A 220 11.79 17.55 2.33
CA TYR A 220 12.61 18.33 1.39
C TYR A 220 14.10 18.29 1.74
N ASN A 221 14.44 18.51 3.01
CA ASN A 221 15.84 18.49 3.48
C ASN A 221 16.48 17.10 3.28
N ALA A 222 15.75 16.03 3.59
CA ALA A 222 16.20 14.65 3.43
C ALA A 222 16.49 14.30 1.97
N ILE A 223 15.52 14.58 1.09
CA ILE A 223 15.63 14.28 -0.36
C ILE A 223 16.77 15.07 -1.00
N ASN A 224 16.93 16.36 -0.68
CA ASN A 224 18.04 17.16 -1.18
C ASN A 224 19.40 16.68 -0.70
N SER A 225 19.44 16.10 0.50
CA SER A 225 20.64 15.46 1.05
C SER A 225 20.83 14.02 0.54
N LYS A 226 20.02 13.55 -0.41
CA LYS A 226 20.08 12.21 -1.03
C LYS A 226 19.73 11.05 -0.08
N LEU A 227 19.01 11.33 1.00
CA LEU A 227 18.37 10.29 1.81
C LEU A 227 17.07 9.84 1.16
N LYS A 228 16.74 8.56 1.34
CA LYS A 228 15.40 8.03 1.10
C LYS A 228 14.54 8.26 2.33
N VAL A 229 13.26 8.53 2.12
CA VAL A 229 12.34 8.90 3.19
C VAL A 229 11.36 7.77 3.46
N ILE A 230 11.19 7.41 4.72
CA ILE A 230 10.06 6.61 5.19
C ILE A 230 9.08 7.59 5.83
N LEU A 231 8.03 7.97 5.10
CA LEU A 231 7.04 8.96 5.49
C LEU A 231 5.88 8.27 6.21
N CYS A 232 5.80 8.47 7.52
CA CYS A 232 4.72 7.93 8.34
C CYS A 232 3.43 8.75 8.21
N THR A 233 2.30 8.08 8.10
CA THR A 233 0.97 8.66 7.92
C THR A 233 -0.12 7.70 8.38
N GLY A 234 -1.37 8.17 8.43
CA GLY A 234 -2.53 7.38 8.81
C GLY A 234 -2.94 7.51 10.28
N ASP A 235 -2.29 8.40 11.03
CA ASP A 235 -2.63 8.70 12.42
C ASP A 235 -4.02 9.35 12.57
N ASP A 236 -4.64 9.80 11.48
CA ASP A 236 -5.98 10.37 11.42
C ASP A 236 -7.09 9.33 11.18
N TYR A 237 -6.75 8.10 10.77
CA TYR A 237 -7.70 6.99 10.74
C TYR A 237 -8.01 6.55 12.17
N LYS A 238 -9.04 7.17 12.76
CA LYS A 238 -9.46 6.90 14.14
C LYS A 238 -10.24 5.60 14.28
N ASN A 239 -11.07 5.26 13.28
CA ASN A 239 -11.94 4.07 13.28
C ASN A 239 -11.89 3.34 11.93
N CYS A 240 -12.15 2.03 11.92
CA CYS A 240 -12.24 1.20 10.71
C CYS A 240 -13.39 1.60 9.77
N ASP A 241 -14.48 2.15 10.32
CA ASP A 241 -15.75 2.37 9.60
C ASP A 241 -15.79 3.64 8.76
N ASN A 242 -14.78 4.51 8.88
CA ASN A 242 -14.71 5.75 8.11
C ASN A 242 -13.47 5.75 7.21
N PRO A 243 -13.53 5.05 6.05
CA PRO A 243 -12.44 4.98 5.08
C PRO A 243 -12.32 6.26 4.24
N SER A 244 -12.74 7.41 4.78
CA SER A 244 -12.52 8.66 4.07
C SER A 244 -11.02 8.85 3.87
N SER A 245 -10.63 9.22 2.64
CA SER A 245 -9.25 9.54 2.27
C SER A 245 -8.62 10.41 3.36
N SER A 246 -7.45 10.03 3.87
CA SER A 246 -6.74 10.84 4.84
C SER A 246 -6.48 12.21 4.24
N TYR A 247 -7.24 13.20 4.71
CA TYR A 247 -7.05 14.59 4.32
C TYR A 247 -5.60 15.00 4.56
N LYS A 248 -5.00 14.53 5.67
CA LYS A 248 -3.60 14.79 6.00
C LYS A 248 -2.62 14.18 5.00
N MET A 249 -2.84 12.94 4.56
CA MET A 249 -2.00 12.30 3.54
C MET A 249 -2.05 13.10 2.25
N MET A 250 -3.25 13.43 1.77
CA MET A 250 -3.42 14.16 0.52
C MET A 250 -2.76 15.54 0.61
N GLU A 251 -2.93 16.23 1.74
CA GLU A 251 -2.28 17.51 2.02
C GLU A 251 -0.75 17.39 2.05
N LEU A 252 -0.18 16.38 2.71
CA LEU A 252 1.25 16.10 2.69
C LEU A 252 1.76 15.89 1.27
N LEU A 253 1.13 15.02 0.49
CA LEU A 253 1.54 14.75 -0.89
C LEU A 253 1.45 16.01 -1.76
N ARG A 254 0.37 16.79 -1.58
CA ARG A 254 0.17 18.06 -2.29
C ARG A 254 1.22 19.11 -1.94
N LEU A 255 1.72 19.15 -0.71
CA LEU A 255 2.75 20.09 -0.31
C LEU A 255 4.15 19.60 -0.71
N ILE A 256 4.44 18.32 -0.52
CA ILE A 256 5.73 17.71 -0.93
C ILE A 256 5.96 17.88 -2.43
N LYS A 257 4.95 17.66 -3.28
CA LYS A 257 5.10 17.82 -4.74
C LYS A 257 5.41 19.24 -5.20
N THR A 258 5.23 20.24 -4.33
CA THR A 258 5.64 21.64 -4.61
C THR A 258 7.10 21.92 -4.26
N LYS A 259 7.75 21.01 -3.53
CA LYS A 259 9.10 21.20 -2.98
C LYS A 259 10.15 20.30 -3.64
N ILE A 260 9.75 19.12 -4.11
CA ILE A 260 10.66 18.17 -4.78
C ILE A 260 10.15 17.81 -6.17
N SER A 261 11.04 17.34 -7.03
CA SER A 261 10.66 16.90 -8.37
C SER A 261 9.86 15.61 -8.35
N LYS A 262 9.09 15.37 -9.41
CA LYS A 262 8.35 14.11 -9.59
C LYS A 262 9.26 12.89 -9.53
N ASP A 263 10.43 12.94 -10.15
CA ASP A 263 11.38 11.83 -10.15
C ASP A 263 11.96 11.53 -8.76
N GLU A 264 11.97 12.52 -7.86
CA GLU A 264 12.41 12.34 -6.48
C GLU A 264 11.33 11.71 -5.60
N MET A 265 10.05 11.77 -5.99
CA MET A 265 8.95 11.15 -5.23
C MET A 265 9.16 9.65 -5.05
N LYS A 266 9.80 8.96 -6.00
CA LYS A 266 10.11 7.52 -5.89
C LYS A 266 11.06 7.16 -4.73
N ASN A 267 11.75 8.15 -4.16
CA ASN A 267 12.60 7.97 -2.99
C ASN A 267 11.82 8.03 -1.66
N ILE A 268 10.50 8.20 -1.72
CA ILE A 268 9.62 8.18 -0.56
C ILE A 268 8.92 6.81 -0.49
N ILE A 269 8.96 6.20 0.69
CA ILE A 269 8.17 5.04 1.09
C ILE A 269 7.08 5.54 2.03
N ILE A 270 5.83 5.17 1.78
CA ILE A 270 4.72 5.48 2.67
C ILE A 270 4.64 4.42 3.76
N ALA A 271 4.83 4.81 5.02
CA ALA A 271 4.52 3.98 6.17
C ALA A 271 3.11 4.29 6.67
N PHE A 272 2.17 3.41 6.33
CA PHE A 272 0.79 3.51 6.76
C PHE A 272 0.62 2.91 8.15
N GLU A 273 0.34 3.78 9.12
CA GLU A 273 0.20 3.46 10.53
C GLU A 273 -1.19 3.89 11.03
N PRO A 274 -2.25 3.09 10.81
CA PRO A 274 -3.59 3.44 11.28
C PRO A 274 -3.63 3.44 12.81
N ARG A 275 -4.08 4.55 13.41
CA ARG A 275 -4.02 4.77 14.87
C ARG A 275 -4.62 3.61 15.68
N PHE A 276 -5.71 3.00 15.21
CA PHE A 276 -6.37 1.89 15.90
C PHE A 276 -5.57 0.57 15.93
N ALA A 277 -4.47 0.46 15.18
CA ALA A 277 -3.61 -0.72 15.15
C ALA A 277 -2.23 -0.53 15.80
N ILE A 278 -1.84 0.71 16.12
CA ILE A 278 -0.54 1.03 16.71
C ILE A 278 -0.56 0.73 18.20
N GLY A 279 0.32 -0.17 18.66
CA GLY A 279 0.54 -0.42 20.09
C GLY A 279 -0.60 -1.14 20.83
N THR A 280 -1.69 -1.47 20.13
CA THR A 280 -2.86 -2.16 20.68
C THR A 280 -2.66 -3.67 20.83
N GLY A 281 -1.68 -4.24 20.11
CA GLY A 281 -1.50 -5.70 20.00
C GLY A 281 -2.53 -6.36 19.09
N GLN A 282 -3.47 -5.59 18.52
CA GLN A 282 -4.48 -6.07 17.59
C GLN A 282 -4.20 -5.51 16.20
N PRO A 283 -3.74 -6.34 15.26
CA PRO A 283 -3.45 -5.88 13.91
C PRO A 283 -4.75 -5.78 13.08
N VAL A 284 -4.73 -5.00 12.00
CA VAL A 284 -5.91 -4.78 11.15
C VAL A 284 -6.19 -6.01 10.29
N SER A 285 -7.45 -6.37 10.07
CA SER A 285 -7.78 -7.47 9.15
C SER A 285 -7.23 -7.25 7.74
N TYR A 286 -6.89 -8.34 7.05
CA TYR A 286 -6.25 -8.27 5.72
C TYR A 286 -7.10 -7.51 4.70
N ASP A 287 -8.42 -7.72 4.72
CA ASP A 287 -9.36 -7.07 3.81
C ASP A 287 -9.38 -5.55 4.00
N ILE A 288 -9.39 -5.10 5.26
CA ILE A 288 -9.35 -3.67 5.58
C ILE A 288 -8.00 -3.07 5.18
N LEU A 289 -6.89 -3.76 5.47
CA LEU A 289 -5.56 -3.29 5.08
C LEU A 289 -5.42 -3.19 3.55
N ASN A 290 -5.93 -4.17 2.81
CA ASN A 290 -5.94 -4.16 1.35
C ASN A 290 -6.79 -3.03 0.79
N LYS A 291 -7.97 -2.79 1.38
CA LYS A 291 -8.80 -1.65 1.02
C LYS A 291 -8.03 -0.33 1.18
N TYR A 292 -7.41 -0.10 2.33
CA TYR A 292 -6.59 1.09 2.53
C TYR A 292 -5.43 1.16 1.55
N TYR A 293 -4.71 0.06 1.30
CA TYR A 293 -3.63 0.03 0.31
C TYR A 293 -4.08 0.59 -1.05
N TYR A 294 -5.23 0.13 -1.57
CA TYR A 294 -5.75 0.61 -2.84
C TYR A 294 -6.24 2.07 -2.79
N GLU A 295 -6.81 2.50 -1.66
CA GLU A 295 -7.18 3.91 -1.45
C GLU A 295 -5.95 4.83 -1.46
N LEU A 296 -4.87 4.44 -0.76
CA LEU A 296 -3.62 5.20 -0.73
C LEU A 296 -2.99 5.26 -2.13
N LYS A 297 -2.97 4.15 -2.88
CA LYS A 297 -2.51 4.14 -4.28
C LYS A 297 -3.33 5.08 -5.15
N ARG A 298 -4.66 5.07 -5.02
CA ARG A 298 -5.54 5.99 -5.75
C ARG A 298 -5.24 7.45 -5.38
N ASP A 299 -5.05 7.74 -4.11
CA ASP A 299 -4.83 9.11 -3.63
C ASP A 299 -3.45 9.64 -4.09
N ILE A 300 -2.41 8.81 -4.08
CA ILE A 300 -1.11 9.12 -4.70
C ILE A 300 -1.28 9.39 -6.21
N ALA A 301 -2.07 8.57 -6.91
CA ALA A 301 -2.28 8.74 -8.35
C ALA A 301 -3.04 10.02 -8.70
N LYS A 302 -3.98 10.45 -7.84
CA LYS A 302 -4.73 11.69 -7.98
C LYS A 302 -3.85 12.92 -7.71
N GLU A 303 -3.05 12.88 -6.65
CA GLU A 303 -2.25 14.03 -6.24
C GLU A 303 -1.01 14.21 -7.11
N ILE A 304 -0.39 13.10 -7.54
CA ILE A 304 0.87 13.10 -8.28
C ILE A 304 0.63 12.60 -9.71
N ASP A 305 0.57 11.28 -9.89
CA ASP A 305 0.18 10.60 -11.13
C ASP A 305 0.23 9.08 -10.93
N LYS A 306 -0.29 8.36 -11.94
CA LYS A 306 -0.35 6.91 -11.96
C LYS A 306 1.02 6.21 -11.88
N SER A 307 2.03 6.70 -12.59
CA SER A 307 3.37 6.07 -12.62
C SER A 307 4.01 6.12 -11.23
N THR A 308 3.97 7.29 -10.59
CA THR A 308 4.50 7.48 -9.24
C THR A 308 3.75 6.60 -8.23
N SER A 309 2.43 6.48 -8.36
CA SER A 309 1.62 5.60 -7.52
C SER A 309 2.02 4.13 -7.64
N GLU A 310 2.28 3.64 -8.85
CA GLU A 310 2.70 2.25 -9.08
C GLU A 310 4.08 1.95 -8.46
N GLU A 311 5.01 2.89 -8.55
CA GLU A 311 6.39 2.75 -8.05
C GLU A 311 6.51 2.94 -6.53
N MET A 312 5.81 3.92 -5.96
CA MET A 312 5.93 4.28 -4.55
C MET A 312 5.51 3.12 -3.64
N MET A 313 6.41 2.66 -2.78
CA MET A 313 6.13 1.53 -1.88
C MET A 313 5.26 1.97 -0.70
N ILE A 314 4.35 1.09 -0.27
CA ILE A 314 3.51 1.28 0.91
C ILE A 314 3.78 0.15 1.89
N VAL A 315 4.27 0.49 3.08
CA VAL A 315 4.50 -0.45 4.19
C VAL A 315 3.45 -0.27 5.26
N TYR A 316 3.12 -1.36 5.95
CA TYR A 316 2.16 -1.33 7.04
C TYR A 316 2.86 -1.30 8.40
N GLY A 317 2.51 -0.33 9.23
CA GLY A 317 2.93 -0.25 10.64
C GLY A 317 1.75 -0.46 11.59
N GLY A 318 1.57 -1.68 12.08
CA GLY A 318 0.55 -1.98 13.07
C GLY A 318 0.61 -3.40 13.61
N SER A 319 1.01 -3.55 14.88
CA SER A 319 0.97 -4.79 15.67
C SER A 319 1.43 -6.07 14.95
N ILE A 320 2.43 -5.96 14.06
CA ILE A 320 3.06 -7.10 13.40
C ILE A 320 3.98 -7.83 14.38
N SER A 321 3.89 -9.15 14.38
CA SER A 321 4.67 -10.07 15.21
C SER A 321 5.15 -11.25 14.38
N LYS A 322 6.05 -12.05 14.97
CA LYS A 322 6.48 -13.33 14.39
C LYS A 322 5.30 -14.26 14.10
N SER A 323 4.30 -14.29 14.98
CA SER A 323 3.15 -15.21 14.85
C SER A 323 2.18 -14.85 13.73
N ASN A 324 2.06 -13.57 13.37
CA ASN A 324 1.12 -13.13 12.33
C ASN A 324 1.78 -12.80 10.99
N MET A 325 3.11 -12.59 10.94
CA MET A 325 3.84 -12.14 9.75
C MET A 325 3.51 -12.94 8.49
N LYS A 326 3.52 -14.28 8.57
CA LYS A 326 3.27 -15.14 7.41
C LYS A 326 1.92 -14.83 6.76
N HIS A 327 0.86 -14.72 7.56
CA HIS A 327 -0.47 -14.44 7.04
C HIS A 327 -0.57 -13.05 6.43
N TYR A 328 0.11 -12.04 7.00
CA TYR A 328 0.16 -10.72 6.38
C TYR A 328 0.89 -10.73 5.04
N VAL A 329 2.04 -11.40 4.95
CA VAL A 329 2.79 -11.53 3.68
C VAL A 329 1.94 -12.20 2.59
N ASP A 330 1.21 -13.25 2.95
CA ASP A 330 0.44 -14.06 1.99
C ASP A 330 -0.88 -13.38 1.54
N ASN A 331 -1.53 -12.63 2.44
CA ASN A 331 -2.91 -12.16 2.24
C ASN A 331 -3.02 -10.66 1.99
N THR A 332 -1.90 -9.93 1.91
CA THR A 332 -1.94 -8.46 1.75
C THR A 332 -1.09 -7.95 0.59
N HIS A 333 -1.52 -6.81 0.06
CA HIS A 333 -0.86 -6.14 -1.06
C HIS A 333 0.25 -5.18 -0.66
N VAL A 334 0.42 -4.93 0.64
CA VAL A 334 1.45 -4.00 1.13
C VAL A 334 2.84 -4.48 0.74
N ASP A 335 3.72 -3.53 0.45
CA ASP A 335 5.06 -3.78 -0.04
C ASP A 335 6.02 -4.18 1.09
N GLY A 336 5.59 -4.06 2.35
CA GLY A 336 6.41 -4.40 3.50
C GLY A 336 5.81 -3.98 4.83
N PHE A 337 6.63 -3.98 5.87
CA PHE A 337 6.20 -3.75 7.25
C PHE A 337 7.14 -2.82 8.02
N LEU A 338 6.55 -1.92 8.80
CA LEU A 338 7.22 -1.10 9.81
C LEU A 338 6.93 -1.72 11.19
N ILE A 339 7.95 -2.28 11.82
CA ILE A 339 7.82 -3.15 13.00
C ILE A 339 8.44 -2.46 14.20
N GLY A 340 7.64 -2.31 15.27
CA GLY A 340 8.07 -1.75 16.55
C GLY A 340 8.60 -2.82 17.50
N LYS A 341 7.81 -3.18 18.52
CA LYS A 341 8.21 -4.09 19.62
C LYS A 341 8.79 -5.43 19.16
N ALA A 342 8.22 -6.06 18.14
CA ALA A 342 8.72 -7.34 17.61
C ALA A 342 10.07 -7.23 16.88
N SER A 343 10.61 -6.01 16.73
CA SER A 343 11.94 -5.77 16.15
C SER A 343 13.07 -5.62 17.18
N LEU A 344 12.74 -5.67 18.47
CA LEU A 344 13.65 -5.40 19.59
C LEU A 344 14.40 -6.65 20.10
N ASN A 345 14.23 -7.80 19.45
CA ASN A 345 14.84 -9.06 19.84
C ASN A 345 15.01 -10.00 18.62
N GLU A 346 15.40 -11.25 18.87
CA GLU A 346 15.67 -12.25 17.84
C GLU A 346 14.44 -12.67 17.03
N ASP A 347 13.20 -12.36 17.47
CA ASP A 347 12.00 -12.60 16.66
C ASP A 347 12.08 -11.88 15.30
N PHE A 348 12.81 -10.77 15.23
CA PHE A 348 13.01 -10.05 13.98
C PHE A 348 13.81 -10.87 12.96
N ILE A 349 14.78 -11.69 13.41
CA ILE A 349 15.53 -12.59 12.53
C ILE A 349 14.60 -13.61 11.90
N ASP A 350 13.67 -14.16 12.70
CA ASP A 350 12.69 -15.12 12.19
C ASP A 350 11.69 -14.45 11.25
N ILE A 351 11.25 -13.22 11.56
CA ILE A 351 10.44 -12.41 10.65
C ILE A 351 11.15 -12.22 9.30
N ILE A 352 12.44 -11.85 9.29
CA ILE A 352 13.22 -11.69 8.06
C ILE A 352 13.23 -12.99 7.25
N ARG A 353 13.52 -14.12 7.90
CA ARG A 353 13.52 -15.44 7.25
C ARG A 353 12.15 -15.78 6.66
N TYR A 354 11.05 -15.54 7.40
CA TYR A 354 9.72 -15.82 6.90
C TYR A 354 9.34 -15.03 5.65
N VAL A 355 9.76 -13.77 5.55
CA VAL A 355 9.47 -12.93 4.38
C VAL A 355 10.39 -13.27 3.20
N ASP A 356 11.61 -13.78 3.46
CA ASP A 356 12.58 -14.14 2.43
C ASP A 356 12.22 -15.43 1.66
N HIS A 357 11.54 -16.36 2.32
CA HIS A 357 11.09 -17.64 1.75
C HIS A 357 9.81 -17.51 0.90
#